data_AF-A0A920KB90-F1
#
_entry.id   AF-A0A920KB90-F1
#
_cell.length_a   1.000
_cell.length_b   1.000
_cell.length_c   1.000
_cell.angle_alpha   90.00
_cell.angle_beta   90.00
_cell.angle_gamma   90.00
#
_symmetry.space_group_name_H-M   'P 1'
#
loop_
_entity.id
_entity.type
_entity.pdbx_description
1 polymer ?
#
loop_
_entity_poly.entity_id
_entity_poly.type
_entity_poly.pdbx_seq_one_letter_code
_entity_poly.pdbx_strand_id
1 'polypeptide(L)'
;MVAFNSIYTNPAAYTALQSLNKINRNLDISQNRVASGLRVASALDNASSFSIAQGIRGEIAAIDSLQSNIAKVKGIVDYTLAAAEGISDLTVKLRAKFQEMASTVVHSKSAGRNWY
;
A
#
# COMPACT_ATOMS: atom_id res chain seq x y z
N MET A 1 -56.05 17.64 38.85
CA MET A 1 -54.94 18.06 37.96
C MET A 1 -54.02 18.91 38.81
N VAL A 2 -52.88 18.36 39.26
CA VAL A 2 -51.98 19.08 40.20
C VAL A 2 -51.03 19.95 39.38
N ALA A 3 -51.14 21.26 39.54
CA ALA A 3 -50.24 22.21 38.93
C ALA A 3 -48.87 22.15 39.63
N PHE A 4 -47.85 21.64 38.94
CA PHE A 4 -46.46 21.72 39.39
C PHE A 4 -45.94 23.15 39.18
N ASN A 5 -46.27 24.06 40.09
CA ASN A 5 -45.79 25.44 40.09
C ASN A 5 -44.84 25.67 41.28
N SER A 6 -43.76 24.90 41.33
CA SER A 6 -42.62 25.20 42.21
C SER A 6 -41.57 25.93 41.40
N ILE A 7 -41.42 27.23 41.65
CA ILE A 7 -40.39 28.08 41.01
C ILE A 7 -38.98 27.61 41.41
N TYR A 8 -38.84 27.02 42.60
CA TYR A 8 -37.57 26.57 43.16
C TYR A 8 -37.13 25.19 42.67
N THR A 9 -38.06 24.32 42.26
CA THR A 9 -37.75 22.96 41.80
C THR A 9 -38.54 22.66 40.55
N ASN A 10 -37.92 22.89 39.39
CA ASN A 10 -38.51 22.62 38.09
C ASN A 10 -38.05 21.23 37.58
N PRO A 11 -38.83 20.15 37.80
CA PRO A 11 -38.45 18.80 37.38
C PRO A 11 -38.27 18.66 35.86
N ALA A 12 -38.96 19.49 35.06
CA ALA A 12 -38.76 19.52 33.61
C ALA A 12 -37.36 20.09 33.25
N ALA A 13 -36.90 21.12 33.97
CA ALA A 13 -35.56 21.66 33.81
C ALA A 13 -34.48 20.66 34.23
N TYR A 14 -34.65 19.93 35.33
CA TYR A 14 -33.70 18.87 35.74
C TYR A 14 -33.63 17.72 34.73
N THR A 15 -34.77 17.32 34.17
CA THR A 15 -34.82 16.30 33.10
C THR A 15 -34.11 16.80 31.84
N ALA A 16 -34.32 18.06 31.46
CA ALA A 16 -33.61 18.69 30.35
C ALA A 16 -32.09 18.78 30.62
N LEU A 17 -31.67 19.09 31.85
CA LEU A 17 -30.27 19.15 32.25
C LEU A 17 -29.60 17.77 32.20
N GLN A 18 -30.29 16.71 32.62
CA GLN A 18 -29.82 15.33 32.45
C GLN A 18 -29.69 14.95 30.97
N SER A 19 -30.66 15.36 30.14
CA SER A 19 -30.61 15.15 28.70
C SER A 19 -29.43 15.91 28.07
N LEU A 20 -29.22 17.18 28.44
CA LEU A 20 -28.11 18.00 27.98
C LEU A 20 -26.76 17.41 28.41
N ASN A 21 -26.64 16.94 29.65
CA ASN A 21 -25.44 16.25 30.13
C ASN A 21 -25.19 14.91 29.42
N LYS A 22 -26.23 14.22 28.95
CA LYS A 22 -26.09 13.05 28.05
C LYS A 22 -25.63 13.48 26.65
N ILE A 23 -26.22 14.54 26.10
CA ILE A 23 -25.87 15.07 24.78
C ILE A 23 -24.41 15.52 24.76
N ASN A 24 -23.96 16.28 25.75
CA ASN A 24 -22.56 16.73 25.85
C ASN A 24 -21.58 15.55 25.90
N ARG A 25 -21.87 14.51 26.71
CA ARG A 25 -21.04 13.29 26.76
C ARG A 25 -20.98 12.58 25.41
N ASN A 26 -22.10 12.46 24.71
CA ASN A 26 -22.13 11.86 23.37
C ASN A 26 -21.38 12.71 22.34
N LEU A 27 -21.47 14.04 22.47
CA LEU A 27 -20.76 14.99 21.62
C LEU A 27 -19.25 14.85 21.80
N ASP A 28 -18.75 14.73 23.02
CA ASP A 28 -17.33 14.53 23.31
C ASP A 28 -16.79 13.22 22.71
N ILE A 29 -17.57 12.13 22.77
CA ILE A 29 -17.21 10.87 22.13
C ILE A 29 -17.15 11.03 20.60
N SER A 30 -18.15 11.67 19.99
CA SER A 30 -18.14 11.94 18.55
C SER A 30 -16.97 12.83 18.14
N GLN A 31 -16.67 13.89 18.90
CA GLN A 31 -15.53 14.77 18.65
C GLN A 31 -14.21 14.00 18.75
N ASN A 32 -14.04 13.13 19.74
CA ASN A 32 -12.86 12.28 19.87
C ASN A 32 -12.72 11.28 18.71
N ARG A 33 -13.82 10.72 18.21
CA ARG A 33 -13.81 9.84 17.03
C ARG A 33 -13.45 10.60 15.75
N VAL A 34 -13.96 11.82 15.59
CA VAL A 34 -13.61 12.68 14.45
C VAL A 34 -12.15 13.10 14.51
N ALA A 35 -11.65 13.52 15.67
CA ALA A 35 -10.27 13.96 15.85
C ALA A 35 -9.25 12.82 15.66
N SER A 36 -9.54 11.62 16.17
CA SER A 36 -8.66 10.46 16.03
C SER A 36 -8.83 9.69 14.71
N GLY A 37 -9.96 9.87 14.01
CA GLY A 37 -10.37 9.06 12.88
C GLY A 37 -10.73 7.61 13.24
N LEU A 38 -10.73 7.25 14.54
CA LEU A 38 -10.94 5.87 15.00
C LEU A 38 -12.33 5.73 15.61
N ARG A 39 -13.15 4.83 15.04
CA ARG A 39 -14.47 4.49 15.60
C ARG A 39 -14.39 3.89 17.01
N VAL A 40 -13.31 3.17 17.31
CA VAL A 40 -13.01 2.61 18.64
C VAL A 40 -11.61 3.09 19.04
N ALA A 41 -11.57 4.11 19.90
CA ALA A 41 -10.32 4.73 20.34
C ALA A 41 -9.66 3.99 21.51
N SER A 42 -10.45 3.26 22.32
CA SER A 42 -9.96 2.60 23.54
C SER A 42 -10.60 1.23 23.75
N ALA A 43 -9.83 0.29 24.30
CA ALA A 43 -10.30 -1.01 24.75
C ALA A 43 -11.37 -0.93 25.86
N LEU A 44 -11.46 0.22 26.55
CA LEU A 44 -12.47 0.50 27.58
C LEU A 44 -13.90 0.57 27.00
N ASP A 45 -14.05 0.94 25.72
CA ASP A 45 -15.38 1.13 25.09
C ASP A 45 -15.89 -0.19 24.49
N ASN A 46 -14.98 -1.05 23.98
CA ASN A 46 -15.28 -2.42 23.52
C ASN A 46 -13.96 -3.20 23.29
N ALA A 47 -13.54 -4.03 24.25
CA ALA A 47 -12.27 -4.76 24.17
C ALA A 47 -12.19 -5.72 22.97
N SER A 48 -13.29 -6.39 22.62
CA SER A 48 -13.36 -7.30 21.46
C SER A 48 -13.22 -6.55 20.13
N SER A 49 -14.02 -5.50 19.92
CA SER A 49 -13.94 -4.69 18.68
C SER A 49 -12.61 -3.96 18.54
N PHE A 50 -12.00 -3.53 19.66
CA PHE A 50 -10.67 -2.95 19.64
C PHE A 50 -9.62 -3.98 19.22
N SER A 51 -9.66 -5.20 19.77
CA SER A 51 -8.71 -6.27 19.43
C SER A 51 -8.80 -6.69 17.96
N ILE A 52 -10.02 -6.84 17.42
CA ILE A 52 -10.24 -7.10 15.99
C ILE A 52 -9.71 -5.93 15.15
N ALA A 53 -10.00 -4.69 15.55
CA ALA A 53 -9.50 -3.51 14.84
C ALA A 53 -7.96 -3.40 14.87
N GLN A 54 -7.30 -3.82 15.95
CA GLN A 54 -5.83 -3.90 16.01
C GLN A 54 -5.30 -5.01 15.11
N GLY A 55 -5.96 -6.18 15.07
CA GLY A 55 -5.63 -7.25 14.13
C GLY A 55 -5.68 -6.77 12.67
N ILE A 56 -6.79 -6.13 12.29
CA ILE A 56 -6.97 -5.56 10.93
C ILE A 56 -5.90 -4.51 10.62
N ARG A 57 -5.54 -3.62 11.56
CA ARG A 57 -4.45 -2.65 11.34
C ARG A 57 -3.10 -3.33 11.12
N GLY A 58 -2.82 -4.41 11.85
CA GLY A 58 -1.63 -5.24 11.64
C GLY A 58 -1.61 -5.90 10.26
N GLU A 59 -2.74 -6.42 9.81
CA GLU A 59 -2.89 -7.00 8.46
C GLU A 59 -2.66 -5.96 7.36
N ILE A 60 -3.20 -4.75 7.49
CA ILE A 60 -2.98 -3.66 6.52
C ILE A 60 -1.48 -3.33 6.43
N ALA A 61 -0.79 -3.17 7.57
CA ALA A 61 0.64 -2.88 7.57
C ALA A 61 1.46 -4.02 6.91
N ALA A 62 1.05 -5.27 7.11
CA ALA A 62 1.68 -6.41 6.45
C ALA A 62 1.44 -6.39 4.93
N ILE A 63 0.22 -6.08 4.49
CA ILE A 63 -0.13 -5.94 3.06
C ILE A 63 0.68 -4.83 2.41
N ASP A 64 0.81 -3.66 3.05
CA ASP A 64 1.62 -2.55 2.52
C ASP A 64 3.09 -2.96 2.34
N SER A 65 3.64 -3.68 3.33
CA SER A 65 5.00 -4.23 3.24
C SER A 65 5.13 -5.24 2.10
N LEU A 66 4.16 -6.13 1.92
CA LEU A 66 4.14 -7.11 0.84
C LEU A 66 4.03 -6.42 -0.53
N GLN A 67 3.20 -5.38 -0.65
CA GLN A 67 3.07 -4.61 -1.88
C GLN A 67 4.39 -3.92 -2.26
N SER A 68 5.09 -3.32 -1.28
CA SER A 68 6.43 -2.75 -1.49
C SER A 68 7.42 -3.82 -1.97
N ASN A 69 7.38 -5.01 -1.36
CA ASN A 69 8.26 -6.12 -1.74
C ASN A 69 7.95 -6.63 -3.15
N ILE A 70 6.67 -6.78 -3.52
CA ILE A 70 6.26 -7.18 -4.87
C ILE A 70 6.72 -6.15 -5.90
N ALA A 71 6.58 -4.85 -5.61
CA ALA A 71 7.06 -3.79 -6.48
C ALA A 71 8.58 -3.86 -6.69
N LYS A 72 9.35 -4.12 -5.63
CA LYS A 72 10.81 -4.33 -5.73
C LYS A 72 11.17 -5.56 -6.57
N VAL A 73 10.49 -6.70 -6.33
CA VAL A 73 10.71 -7.93 -7.10
C VAL A 73 10.40 -7.70 -8.57
N LYS A 74 9.30 -7.00 -8.90
CA LYS A 74 8.99 -6.63 -10.28
C LYS A 74 10.12 -5.79 -10.91
N GLY A 75 10.63 -4.79 -10.19
CA GLY A 75 11.75 -3.98 -10.68
C GLY A 75 13.03 -4.79 -10.93
N ILE A 76 13.33 -5.78 -10.07
CA ILE A 76 14.45 -6.70 -10.27
C ILE A 76 14.21 -7.54 -11.53
N VAL A 77 13.02 -8.12 -11.70
CA VAL A 77 12.68 -8.91 -12.88
C VAL A 77 12.81 -8.09 -14.16
N ASP A 78 12.24 -6.88 -14.19
CA ASP A 78 12.32 -5.97 -15.35
C ASP A 78 13.78 -5.64 -15.70
N TYR A 79 14.62 -5.34 -14.69
CA TYR A 79 16.05 -5.11 -14.88
C TYR A 79 16.77 -6.36 -15.43
N THR A 80 16.49 -7.54 -14.86
CA THR A 80 17.13 -8.79 -15.31
C THR A 80 16.73 -9.15 -16.73
N LEU A 81 15.49 -8.86 -17.14
CA LEU A 81 15.03 -9.09 -18.50
C LEU A 81 15.78 -8.17 -19.49
N ALA A 82 15.88 -6.88 -19.18
CA ALA A 82 16.64 -5.94 -20.00
C ALA A 82 18.14 -6.32 -20.10
N ALA A 83 18.73 -6.79 -19.01
CA ALA A 83 20.11 -7.29 -19.02
C ALA A 83 20.26 -8.55 -19.90
N ALA A 84 19.30 -9.49 -19.82
CA ALA A 84 19.30 -10.71 -20.64
C ALA A 84 19.15 -10.38 -22.13
N GLU A 85 18.29 -9.43 -22.49
CA GLU A 85 18.16 -8.91 -23.86
C GLU A 85 19.48 -8.32 -24.36
N GLY A 86 20.14 -7.49 -23.56
CA GLY A 86 21.44 -6.91 -23.92
C GLY A 86 22.54 -7.97 -24.14
N ILE A 87 22.57 -9.02 -23.31
CA ILE A 87 23.50 -10.16 -23.48
C ILE A 87 23.16 -10.94 -24.76
N SER A 88 21.88 -11.17 -25.04
CA SER A 88 21.42 -11.84 -26.26
C SER A 88 21.87 -11.06 -27.50
N ASP A 89 21.64 -9.75 -27.53
CA ASP A 89 22.05 -8.86 -28.62
C ASP A 89 23.56 -8.87 -28.84
N LEU A 90 24.34 -8.80 -27.76
CA LEU A 90 25.79 -8.88 -27.84
C LEU A 90 26.24 -10.22 -28.44
N THR A 91 25.60 -11.32 -28.04
CA THR A 91 25.88 -12.67 -28.55
C THR A 91 25.57 -12.79 -30.04
N VAL A 92 24.46 -12.20 -30.50
CA VAL A 92 24.10 -12.15 -31.92
C VAL A 92 25.13 -11.33 -32.71
N LYS A 93 25.52 -10.16 -32.22
CA LYS A 93 26.55 -9.31 -32.85
C LYS A 93 27.90 -10.01 -32.95
N LEU A 94 28.31 -10.73 -31.91
CA LEU A 94 29.55 -11.52 -31.92
C LEU A 94 29.49 -12.63 -32.98
N ARG A 95 28.39 -13.38 -33.06
CA ARG A 95 28.21 -14.41 -34.10
C ARG A 95 28.28 -13.82 -35.51
N ALA A 96 27.61 -12.69 -35.75
CA ALA A 96 27.66 -12.01 -37.05
C ALA A 96 29.08 -11.60 -37.42
N LYS A 97 29.84 -11.00 -36.49
CA LYS A 97 31.25 -10.64 -36.73
C LYS A 97 32.14 -11.85 -36.98
N PHE A 98 31.93 -12.96 -36.27
CA PHE A 98 32.68 -14.19 -36.55
C PHE A 98 32.40 -14.75 -37.95
N GLN A 99 31.15 -14.68 -38.43
CA GLN A 99 30.80 -15.08 -39.79
C GLN A 99 31.43 -14.17 -40.84
N GLU A 100 31.47 -12.86 -40.61
CA GLU A 100 32.15 -11.87 -41.46
C GLU A 100 33.66 -12.11 -41.53
N MET A 101 34.30 -12.41 -40.39
CA MET A 101 35.71 -12.80 -40.35
C MET A 101 35.97 -14.12 -41.07
N ALA A 102 35.07 -15.10 -40.93
CA ALA A 102 35.19 -16.37 -41.63
C ALA A 102 35.05 -16.21 -43.15
N SER A 103 34.10 -15.39 -43.62
CA SER A 103 33.89 -15.14 -45.05
C SER A 103 35.05 -14.36 -45.68
N THR A 104 35.62 -13.38 -44.98
CA THR A 104 36.80 -12.64 -45.44
C THR A 104 38.05 -13.52 -45.54
N VAL A 105 38.25 -14.48 -44.63
CA VAL A 105 39.34 -15.47 -44.72
C VAL A 105 39.15 -16.42 -45.91
N VAL A 106 37.91 -16.82 -46.23
CA VAL A 106 37.63 -17.62 -47.43
C VAL A 106 37.86 -16.81 -48.70
N HIS A 107 37.50 -15.53 -48.69
CA HIS A 107 37.68 -14.62 -49.82
C HIS A 107 39.17 -14.33 -50.10
N SER A 108 39.99 -14.11 -49.05
CA SER A 108 41.45 -13.91 -49.21
C SER A 108 42.15 -15.17 -49.73
N LYS A 109 41.73 -16.36 -49.30
CA LYS A 109 42.25 -17.65 -49.79
C LYS A 109 41.82 -17.94 -51.24
N SER A 110 40.71 -17.35 -51.70
CA SER A 110 40.22 -17.46 -53.08
C SER A 110 41.00 -16.56 -54.06
N ALA A 111 41.28 -15.31 -53.68
CA ALA A 111 42.00 -14.35 -54.51
C ALA A 111 43.46 -14.74 -54.81
N GLY A 112 44.10 -15.53 -53.95
CA GLY A 112 45.48 -16.02 -54.13
C GLY A 112 45.64 -17.22 -55.08
N ARG A 113 44.56 -17.81 -55.61
CA ARG A 113 44.62 -19.05 -56.42
C ARG A 113 44.38 -18.87 -57.93
N ASN A 114 44.23 -17.65 -58.44
CA ASN A 114 43.89 -17.39 -59.86
C ASN A 114 45.06 -16.83 -60.70
N TRP A 115 46.27 -17.34 -60.49
CA TRP A 115 47.44 -16.97 -61.28
C TRP A 115 48.15 -18.21 -61.81
N TYR A 116 47.48 -19.01 -62.66
CA TYR A 116 48.03 -19.83 -63.75
C TYR A 116 46.86 -20.26 -64.65
#